data_AF-A0A536WLT2-F1
#
_entry.id   AF-A0A536WLT2-F1
#
_cell.length_a   1.000
_cell.length_b   1.000
_cell.length_c   1.000
_cell.angle_alpha   90.00
_cell.angle_beta   90.00
_cell.angle_gamma   90.00
#
_symmetry.space_group_name_H-M   'P 1'
#
loop_
_entity.id
_entity.type
_entity.pdbx_description
1 polymer ?
#
loop_
_entity_poly.entity_id
_entity_poly.type
_entity_poly.pdbx_seq_one_letter_code
_entity_poly.pdbx_strand_id
1 'polypeptide(L)'
;MLHIGKPARVCLVLVLAASGLPQAAHAQAYPTRPIRIIVPFPAGGTTDIIARLVAQRMSETLGQPAVVENRGGAGGSIGADAVAKAAPDGYTILMHNITFPLASVALAQANRAPYNIDTDFAGISIAANVPLVITAHPSVPAGNLREFVTLLQKDRTLKYNYGSTGPGSYMNIVGEVMKRDEKIDMAHI
;
A
#
# COMPACT_ATOMS: atom_id res chain seq x y z
N MET A 1 27.85 -76.95 -48.64
CA MET A 1 26.86 -75.85 -48.66
C MET A 1 26.26 -75.76 -47.26
N LEU A 2 26.26 -74.56 -46.63
CA LEU A 2 25.65 -74.21 -45.33
C LEU A 2 26.37 -74.81 -44.08
N HIS A 3 26.81 -74.13 -43.02
CA HIS A 3 26.61 -72.78 -42.44
C HIS A 3 27.89 -72.34 -41.70
N ILE A 4 28.35 -71.10 -41.89
CA ILE A 4 29.31 -70.41 -41.00
C ILE A 4 28.52 -69.37 -40.21
N GLY A 5 28.37 -69.58 -38.89
CA GLY A 5 27.74 -68.61 -37.99
C GLY A 5 28.68 -67.45 -37.67
N LYS A 6 28.24 -66.21 -37.93
CA LYS A 6 28.93 -64.98 -37.54
C LYS A 6 28.58 -64.61 -36.09
N PRO A 7 29.54 -64.22 -35.23
CA PRO A 7 29.24 -63.43 -34.04
C PRO A 7 29.15 -61.95 -34.47
N ALA A 8 27.96 -61.37 -34.46
CA ALA A 8 27.80 -59.95 -34.72
C ALA A 8 26.86 -59.35 -33.68
N ARG A 9 27.31 -58.20 -33.15
CA ARG A 9 26.57 -57.20 -32.33
C ARG A 9 26.88 -57.22 -30.83
N VAL A 10 28.15 -56.95 -30.53
CA VAL A 10 28.51 -56.06 -29.42
C VAL A 10 28.95 -54.75 -30.06
N CYS A 11 28.71 -53.62 -29.41
CA CYS A 11 28.92 -52.23 -29.85
C CYS A 11 27.77 -51.64 -30.69
N LEU A 12 26.84 -50.94 -30.02
CA LEU A 12 26.54 -49.52 -30.26
C LEU A 12 25.34 -49.05 -29.41
N VAL A 13 25.52 -48.83 -28.10
CA VAL A 13 24.61 -47.96 -27.33
C VAL A 13 25.42 -47.27 -26.23
N LEU A 14 26.08 -46.15 -26.55
CA LEU A 14 26.75 -45.32 -25.54
C LEU A 14 26.94 -43.86 -26.00
N VAL A 15 25.95 -43.28 -26.71
CA VAL A 15 25.95 -41.85 -27.09
C VAL A 15 24.58 -41.19 -26.87
N LEU A 16 23.90 -41.47 -25.75
CA LEU A 16 22.74 -40.68 -25.30
C LEU A 16 22.93 -40.13 -23.87
N ALA A 17 24.18 -39.80 -23.52
CA ALA A 17 24.49 -38.97 -22.37
C ALA A 17 24.84 -37.56 -22.87
N ALA A 18 23.94 -36.58 -22.71
CA ALA A 18 24.31 -35.16 -22.48
C ALA A 18 23.11 -34.17 -22.37
N SER A 19 21.90 -34.47 -22.84
CA SER A 19 20.83 -33.46 -22.95
C SER A 19 20.03 -33.19 -21.66
N GLY A 20 20.53 -33.63 -20.50
CA GLY A 20 19.82 -33.53 -19.21
C GLY A 20 20.53 -32.68 -18.14
N LEU A 21 21.53 -31.86 -18.51
CA LEU A 21 22.11 -30.92 -17.55
C LEU A 21 21.00 -29.94 -17.12
N PRO A 22 20.70 -29.80 -15.81
CA PRO A 22 19.77 -28.80 -15.35
C PRO A 22 20.34 -27.45 -15.76
N GLN A 23 19.65 -26.77 -16.68
CA GLN A 23 19.95 -25.42 -17.04
C GLN A 23 19.86 -24.62 -15.73
N ALA A 24 21.01 -24.15 -15.23
CA ALA A 24 21.06 -23.39 -14.00
C ALA A 24 20.08 -22.24 -14.15
N ALA A 25 18.96 -22.29 -13.42
CA ALA A 25 18.04 -21.19 -13.34
C ALA A 25 18.82 -20.06 -12.66
N HIS A 26 19.38 -19.15 -13.46
CA HIS A 26 19.92 -17.91 -12.95
C HIS A 26 18.74 -17.17 -12.32
N ALA A 27 18.68 -17.16 -10.99
CA ALA A 27 17.77 -16.28 -10.28
C ALA A 27 17.96 -14.89 -10.87
N GLN A 28 16.93 -14.36 -11.52
CA GLN A 28 17.01 -13.02 -12.08
C GLN A 28 17.32 -12.06 -10.93
N ALA A 29 18.38 -11.28 -11.08
CA ALA A 29 18.78 -10.31 -10.07
C ALA A 29 17.66 -9.27 -9.93
N TYR A 30 16.84 -9.39 -8.90
CA TYR A 30 15.85 -8.38 -8.56
C TYR A 30 16.52 -7.24 -7.78
N PRO A 31 16.21 -5.97 -8.07
CA PRO A 31 15.42 -5.46 -9.20
C PRO A 31 16.27 -5.24 -10.49
N THR A 32 15.66 -5.41 -11.67
CA THR A 32 16.26 -5.09 -12.98
C THR A 32 15.71 -3.82 -13.63
N ARG A 33 14.69 -3.22 -13.02
CA ARG A 33 14.00 -2.02 -13.50
C ARG A 33 13.48 -1.19 -12.31
N PRO A 34 13.03 0.06 -12.53
CA PRO A 34 12.50 0.88 -11.45
C PRO A 34 11.31 0.25 -10.72
N ILE A 35 11.26 0.44 -9.40
CA ILE A 35 10.15 0.05 -8.52
C ILE A 35 9.22 1.26 -8.37
N ARG A 36 7.91 1.06 -8.50
CA ARG A 36 6.90 2.08 -8.26
C ARG A 36 6.34 1.95 -6.86
N ILE A 37 6.37 3.04 -6.10
CA ILE A 37 5.76 3.14 -4.77
C ILE A 37 4.51 4.00 -4.92
N ILE A 38 3.34 3.36 -4.88
CA ILE A 38 2.05 4.04 -4.94
C ILE A 38 1.72 4.61 -3.56
N VAL A 39 1.55 5.92 -3.51
CA VAL A 39 1.06 6.65 -2.33
C VAL A 39 -0.38 7.09 -2.62
N PRO A 40 -1.39 6.60 -1.90
CA PRO A 40 -2.78 6.84 -2.25
C PRO A 40 -3.33 8.15 -1.66
N PHE A 41 -2.46 9.18 -1.57
CA PHE A 41 -2.74 10.50 -0.99
C PHE A 41 -2.04 11.59 -1.80
N PRO A 42 -2.48 12.86 -1.69
CA PRO A 42 -1.78 13.98 -2.31
C PRO A 42 -0.31 14.08 -1.91
N ALA A 43 0.51 14.61 -2.82
CA ALA A 43 1.93 14.88 -2.56
C ALA A 43 2.10 15.90 -1.42
N GLY A 44 3.21 15.81 -0.69
CA GLY A 44 3.53 16.71 0.44
C GLY A 44 2.88 16.34 1.77
N GLY A 45 1.97 15.36 1.81
CA GLY A 45 1.46 14.80 3.06
C GLY A 45 2.47 13.86 3.74
N THR A 46 2.23 13.52 5.01
CA THR A 46 3.12 12.67 5.81
C THR A 46 3.50 11.35 5.12
N THR A 47 2.52 10.65 4.52
CA THR A 47 2.78 9.38 3.83
C THR A 47 3.67 9.57 2.60
N ASP A 48 3.52 10.67 1.87
CA ASP A 48 4.38 11.01 0.71
C ASP A 48 5.82 11.32 1.14
N ILE A 49 5.99 12.08 2.22
CA ILE A 49 7.31 12.40 2.78
C ILE A 49 8.05 11.12 3.19
N ILE A 50 7.35 10.22 3.92
CA ILE A 50 7.92 8.92 4.31
C ILE A 50 8.23 8.07 3.09
N ALA A 51 7.32 8.01 2.11
CA ALA A 51 7.54 7.25 0.87
C ALA A 51 8.79 7.72 0.13
N ARG A 52 9.02 9.03 0.04
CA ARG A 52 10.20 9.60 -0.64
C ARG A 52 11.48 9.28 0.09
N LEU A 53 11.49 9.32 1.43
CA LEU A 53 12.64 8.90 2.23
C LEU A 53 12.97 7.43 2.03
N VAL A 54 11.95 6.56 2.07
CA VAL A 54 12.09 5.12 1.81
C VAL A 54 12.58 4.88 0.38
N ALA A 55 11.99 5.56 -0.61
CA ALA A 55 12.35 5.44 -2.02
C ALA A 55 13.83 5.79 -2.26
N GLN A 56 14.31 6.87 -1.65
CA GLN A 56 15.72 7.24 -1.74
C GLN A 56 16.62 6.10 -1.22
N ARG A 57 16.34 5.60 -0.01
CA ARG A 57 17.16 4.55 0.61
C ARG A 57 17.07 3.21 -0.15
N MET A 58 15.90 2.87 -0.67
CA MET A 58 15.70 1.71 -1.54
C MET A 58 16.52 1.84 -2.81
N SER A 59 16.55 3.02 -3.43
CA SER A 59 17.31 3.27 -4.66
C SER A 59 18.81 3.06 -4.45
N GLU A 60 19.35 3.60 -3.35
CA GLU A 60 20.75 3.44 -2.96
C GLU A 60 21.11 1.97 -2.69
N THR A 61 20.22 1.22 -2.05
CA THR A 61 20.50 -0.15 -1.59
C THR A 61 20.29 -1.19 -2.69
N LEU A 62 19.30 -0.98 -3.55
CA LEU A 62 18.91 -1.94 -4.58
C LEU A 62 19.53 -1.65 -5.95
N GLY A 63 20.17 -0.50 -6.13
CA GLY A 63 20.80 -0.11 -7.40
C GLY A 63 19.83 0.17 -8.55
N GLN A 64 18.52 0.25 -8.26
CA GLN A 64 17.48 0.64 -9.21
C GLN A 64 16.62 1.75 -8.62
N PRO A 65 16.12 2.69 -9.44
CA PRO A 65 15.25 3.76 -8.94
C PRO A 65 13.98 3.21 -8.28
N ALA A 66 13.65 3.72 -7.10
CA ALA A 66 12.31 3.62 -6.53
C ALA A 66 11.60 4.97 -6.73
N VAL A 67 10.44 4.95 -7.40
CA VAL A 67 9.72 6.15 -7.84
C VAL A 67 8.38 6.24 -7.11
N VAL A 68 8.17 7.35 -6.42
CA VAL A 68 6.91 7.64 -5.72
C VAL A 68 5.88 8.19 -6.71
N GLU A 69 4.69 7.60 -6.71
CA GLU A 69 3.55 8.02 -7.53
C GLU A 69 2.32 8.25 -6.65
N ASN A 70 1.80 9.47 -6.65
CA ASN A 70 0.61 9.83 -5.87
C ASN A 70 -0.66 9.49 -6.66
N ARG A 71 -1.49 8.58 -6.13
CA ARG A 71 -2.80 8.17 -6.70
C ARG A 71 -3.91 8.30 -5.66
N GLY A 72 -4.32 9.55 -5.39
CA GLY A 72 -5.31 9.86 -4.35
C GLY A 72 -6.77 9.53 -4.70
N GLY A 73 -7.61 9.53 -3.65
CA GLY A 73 -9.07 9.50 -3.74
C GLY A 73 -9.72 8.36 -2.93
N ALA A 74 -10.99 8.58 -2.52
CA ALA A 74 -11.81 7.61 -1.77
C ALA A 74 -11.12 6.99 -0.55
N GLY A 75 -10.50 7.83 0.29
CA GLY A 75 -9.76 7.38 1.49
C GLY A 75 -8.51 6.55 1.20
N GLY A 76 -8.06 6.51 -0.06
CA GLY A 76 -6.90 5.77 -0.52
C GLY A 76 -7.23 4.45 -1.25
N SER A 77 -8.51 4.07 -1.31
CA SER A 77 -8.93 2.83 -1.97
C SER A 77 -8.63 2.79 -3.47
N ILE A 78 -8.61 3.94 -4.16
CA ILE A 78 -8.27 4.01 -5.60
C ILE A 78 -6.80 3.60 -5.85
N GLY A 79 -5.87 4.13 -5.05
CA GLY A 79 -4.46 3.76 -5.17
C GLY A 79 -4.19 2.32 -4.73
N ALA A 80 -4.88 1.86 -3.67
CA ALA A 80 -4.78 0.47 -3.23
C ALA A 80 -5.31 -0.52 -4.28
N ASP A 81 -6.46 -0.25 -4.92
CA ASP A 81 -7.01 -1.06 -6.02
C ASP A 81 -6.04 -1.18 -7.20
N ALA A 82 -5.37 -0.08 -7.54
CA ALA A 82 -4.36 -0.08 -8.60
C ALA A 82 -3.16 -0.98 -8.26
N VAL A 83 -2.79 -1.12 -6.99
CA VAL A 83 -1.71 -2.03 -6.55
C VAL A 83 -2.21 -3.47 -6.49
N ALA A 84 -3.41 -3.72 -5.97
CA ALA A 84 -4.02 -5.06 -5.91
C ALA A 84 -4.10 -5.73 -7.29
N LYS A 85 -4.34 -4.93 -8.34
CA LYS A 85 -4.44 -5.39 -9.73
C LYS A 85 -3.12 -5.36 -10.51
N ALA A 86 -2.03 -4.93 -9.87
CA ALA A 86 -0.72 -4.92 -10.51
C ALA A 86 -0.15 -6.34 -10.62
N ALA A 87 0.84 -6.53 -11.49
CA ALA A 87 1.58 -7.79 -11.53
C ALA A 87 2.24 -8.05 -10.16
N PRO A 88 2.13 -9.27 -9.59
CA PRO A 88 2.72 -9.61 -8.29
C PRO A 88 4.22 -9.92 -8.43
N ASP A 89 4.98 -8.99 -9.01
CA ASP A 89 6.39 -9.16 -9.40
C ASP A 89 7.36 -8.27 -8.58
N GLY A 90 6.85 -7.60 -7.54
CA GLY A 90 7.63 -6.74 -6.63
C GLY A 90 7.87 -5.32 -7.14
N TYR A 91 7.55 -4.99 -8.39
CA TYR A 91 7.82 -3.67 -8.96
C TYR A 91 6.73 -2.63 -8.70
N THR A 92 5.64 -3.02 -8.03
CA THR A 92 4.59 -2.09 -7.58
C THR A 92 4.32 -2.34 -6.10
N ILE A 93 4.58 -1.34 -5.28
CA ILE A 93 4.45 -1.41 -3.82
C ILE A 93 3.45 -0.35 -3.37
N LEU A 94 2.59 -0.71 -2.42
CA LEU A 94 1.69 0.23 -1.75
C LEU A 94 2.35 0.81 -0.50
N MET A 95 2.46 2.14 -0.42
CA MET A 95 2.78 2.85 0.81
C MET A 95 1.51 3.50 1.36
N HIS A 96 0.92 2.88 2.38
CA HIS A 96 -0.31 3.35 3.02
C HIS A 96 -0.10 3.62 4.52
N ASN A 97 -1.08 4.25 5.15
CA ASN A 97 -1.17 4.42 6.60
C ASN A 97 -2.37 3.64 7.19
N ILE A 98 -2.64 3.84 8.49
CA ILE A 98 -3.71 3.18 9.27
C ILE A 98 -5.12 3.27 8.65
N THR A 99 -5.35 4.21 7.72
CA THR A 99 -6.59 4.25 6.94
C THR A 99 -6.81 2.97 6.12
N PHE A 100 -5.75 2.26 5.70
CA PHE A 100 -5.86 1.08 4.82
C PHE A 100 -6.78 -0.01 5.39
N PRO A 101 -6.50 -0.60 6.57
CA PRO A 101 -7.38 -1.61 7.14
C PRO A 101 -8.78 -1.07 7.43
N LEU A 102 -8.91 0.15 7.94
CA LEU A 102 -10.22 0.73 8.28
C LEU A 102 -11.12 0.94 7.07
N ALA A 103 -10.61 1.62 6.04
CA ALA A 103 -11.37 1.91 4.83
C ALA A 103 -11.71 0.62 4.08
N SER A 104 -10.79 -0.36 4.06
CA SER A 104 -11.01 -1.65 3.39
C SER A 104 -12.12 -2.46 4.06
N VAL A 105 -12.11 -2.55 5.40
CA VAL A 105 -13.18 -3.24 6.15
C VAL A 105 -14.53 -2.52 5.98
N ALA A 106 -14.55 -1.19 6.04
CA ALA A 106 -15.78 -0.43 5.85
C ALA A 106 -16.39 -0.65 4.45
N LEU A 107 -15.54 -0.66 3.41
CA LEU A 107 -15.98 -0.95 2.04
C LEU A 107 -16.45 -2.39 1.87
N ALA A 108 -15.78 -3.36 2.50
CA ALA A 108 -16.19 -4.77 2.47
C ALA A 108 -17.55 -4.98 3.14
N GLN A 109 -17.78 -4.39 4.31
CA GLN A 109 -19.06 -4.43 5.01
C GLN A 109 -20.20 -3.78 4.20
N ALA A 110 -19.88 -2.78 3.39
CA ALA A 110 -20.82 -2.12 2.50
C ALA A 110 -21.03 -2.86 1.16
N ASN A 111 -20.43 -4.04 0.95
CA ASN A 111 -20.41 -4.78 -0.34
C ASN A 111 -19.89 -3.93 -1.51
N ARG A 112 -18.88 -3.09 -1.25
CA ARG A 112 -18.28 -2.14 -2.20
C ARG A 112 -16.76 -2.26 -2.26
N ALA A 113 -16.18 -3.32 -1.70
CA ALA A 113 -14.75 -3.54 -1.69
C ALA A 113 -14.22 -3.79 -3.13
N PRO A 114 -13.25 -2.98 -3.61
CA PRO A 114 -12.66 -3.19 -4.93
C PRO A 114 -11.53 -4.24 -4.93
N TYR A 115 -11.06 -4.63 -3.74
CA TYR A 115 -10.02 -5.62 -3.49
C TYR A 115 -10.28 -6.32 -2.14
N ASN A 116 -9.64 -7.47 -1.92
CA ASN A 116 -9.58 -8.13 -0.63
C ASN A 116 -8.24 -7.83 0.06
N ILE A 117 -8.29 -7.13 1.19
CA ILE A 117 -7.09 -6.72 1.94
C ILE A 117 -6.26 -7.91 2.44
N ASP A 118 -6.89 -9.05 2.73
CA ASP A 118 -6.22 -10.22 3.31
C ASP A 118 -5.53 -11.08 2.25
N THR A 119 -6.01 -11.08 1.00
CA THR A 119 -5.53 -11.97 -0.06
C THR A 119 -4.80 -11.28 -1.19
N ASP A 120 -5.08 -9.99 -1.44
CA ASP A 120 -4.56 -9.29 -2.61
C ASP A 120 -3.25 -8.53 -2.30
N PHE A 121 -2.79 -8.57 -1.05
CA PHE A 121 -1.59 -7.87 -0.59
C PHE A 121 -0.69 -8.77 0.25
N ALA A 122 0.62 -8.62 0.06
CA ALA A 122 1.63 -9.18 0.95
C ALA A 122 2.23 -8.05 1.80
N GLY A 123 2.14 -8.19 3.13
CA GLY A 123 2.74 -7.24 4.06
C GLY A 123 4.27 -7.27 3.98
N ILE A 124 4.90 -6.10 3.85
CA ILE A 124 6.37 -5.95 3.81
C ILE A 124 6.90 -5.55 5.18
N SER A 125 6.52 -4.35 5.65
CA SER A 125 6.95 -3.81 6.93
C SER A 125 6.09 -2.62 7.36
N ILE A 126 6.20 -2.24 8.63
CA ILE A 126 5.75 -0.94 9.10
C ILE A 126 6.89 0.06 8.85
N ALA A 127 6.68 1.01 7.93
CA ALA A 127 7.70 1.98 7.58
C ALA A 127 7.96 3.02 8.69
N ALA A 128 6.90 3.46 9.37
CA ALA A 128 7.00 4.44 10.46
C ALA A 128 5.77 4.39 11.37
N ASN A 129 5.95 4.84 12.62
CA ASN A 129 4.85 5.17 13.53
C ASN A 129 4.73 6.69 13.61
N VAL A 130 3.53 7.21 13.34
CA VAL A 130 3.27 8.66 13.35
C VAL A 130 2.14 8.96 14.33
N PRO A 131 2.37 9.79 15.36
CA PRO A 131 1.30 10.22 16.24
C PRO A 131 0.32 11.12 15.49
N LEU A 132 -0.97 10.93 15.74
CA LEU A 132 -2.01 11.80 15.20
C LEU A 132 -2.18 13.03 16.09
N VAL A 133 -2.26 14.19 15.46
CA VAL A 133 -2.46 15.48 16.14
C VAL A 133 -3.70 16.16 15.60
N ILE A 134 -4.53 16.67 16.51
CA ILE A 134 -5.64 17.56 16.16
C ILE A 134 -5.08 18.98 16.19
N THR A 135 -5.30 19.72 15.11
CA THR A 135 -4.89 21.11 14.99
C THR A 135 -6.08 21.95 14.55
N ALA A 136 -6.06 23.22 14.93
CA ALA A 136 -7.07 24.20 14.54
C ALA A 136 -6.38 25.43 13.96
N HIS A 137 -7.08 26.15 13.08
CA HIS A 137 -6.60 27.44 12.60
C HIS A 137 -6.45 28.42 13.79
N PRO A 138 -5.45 29.31 13.82
CA PRO A 138 -5.22 30.23 14.94
C PRO A 138 -6.41 31.15 15.29
N SER A 139 -7.37 31.32 14.38
CA SER A 139 -8.59 32.10 14.64
C SER A 139 -9.64 31.34 15.46
N VAL A 140 -9.48 30.04 15.70
CA VAL A 140 -10.40 29.27 16.54
C VAL A 140 -10.10 29.61 18.00
N PRO A 141 -11.07 30.15 18.77
CA PRO A 141 -10.85 30.62 20.13
C PRO A 141 -10.83 29.45 21.13
N ALA A 142 -9.88 28.53 20.96
CA ALA A 142 -9.64 27.39 21.84
C ALA A 142 -8.13 27.06 21.86
N GLY A 143 -7.52 27.06 23.05
CA GLY A 143 -6.11 26.72 23.23
C GLY A 143 -5.84 25.23 23.40
N ASN A 144 -6.89 24.41 23.56
CA ASN A 144 -6.80 22.97 23.70
C ASN A 144 -8.11 22.27 23.28
N LEU A 145 -8.07 20.94 23.20
CA LEU A 145 -9.22 20.14 22.75
C LEU A 145 -10.45 20.28 23.65
N ARG A 146 -10.26 20.41 24.97
CA ARG A 146 -11.38 20.60 25.93
C ARG A 146 -12.11 21.91 25.69
N GLU A 147 -11.34 22.99 25.51
CA GLU A 147 -11.88 24.31 25.17
C GLU A 147 -12.59 24.29 23.83
N PHE A 148 -12.05 23.57 22.84
CA PHE A 148 -12.67 23.43 21.52
C PHE A 148 -14.03 22.71 21.59
N VAL A 149 -14.12 21.60 22.32
CA VAL A 149 -15.39 20.90 22.54
C VAL A 149 -16.37 21.79 23.30
N THR A 150 -15.90 22.47 24.35
CA THR A 150 -16.73 23.39 25.14
C THR A 150 -17.29 24.54 24.28
N LEU A 151 -16.47 25.09 23.38
CA LEU A 151 -16.85 26.15 22.45
C LEU A 151 -18.01 25.69 21.56
N LEU A 152 -17.92 24.50 20.97
CA LEU A 152 -18.95 23.93 20.10
C LEU A 152 -20.21 23.48 20.84
N GLN A 153 -20.08 23.05 22.09
CA GLN A 153 -21.23 22.69 22.93
C GLN A 153 -22.04 23.91 23.36
N LYS A 154 -21.37 25.04 23.63
CA LYS A 154 -22.00 26.29 24.07
C LYS A 154 -22.82 26.95 22.97
N ASP A 155 -22.36 26.89 21.73
CA ASP A 155 -23.04 27.51 20.61
C ASP A 155 -23.06 26.59 19.38
N ARG A 156 -24.21 25.92 19.20
CA ARG A 156 -24.46 25.00 18.07
C ARG A 156 -24.76 25.74 16.76
N THR A 157 -24.86 27.07 16.79
CA THR A 157 -25.01 27.87 15.57
C THR A 157 -23.67 28.10 14.88
N LEU A 158 -22.55 27.96 15.61
CA LEU A 158 -21.21 28.04 15.05
C LEU A 158 -21.00 26.95 13.99
N LYS A 159 -20.56 27.36 12.80
CA LYS A 159 -20.26 26.47 11.68
C LYS A 159 -18.76 26.32 11.53
N TYR A 160 -18.24 25.22 12.06
CA TYR A 160 -16.86 24.83 11.86
C TYR A 160 -16.76 23.71 10.83
N ASN A 161 -15.68 23.77 10.07
CA ASN A 161 -15.29 22.71 9.15
C ASN A 161 -14.08 21.99 9.74
N TYR A 162 -13.98 20.68 9.51
CA TYR A 162 -12.76 19.92 9.79
C TYR A 162 -12.32 19.19 8.52
N GLY A 163 -11.01 19.21 8.27
CA GLY A 163 -10.40 18.53 7.13
C GLY A 163 -9.99 17.10 7.47
N SER A 164 -9.99 16.22 6.46
CA SER A 164 -9.38 14.89 6.55
C SER A 164 -8.69 14.51 5.24
N THR A 165 -8.17 13.28 5.13
CA THR A 165 -7.67 12.75 3.85
C THR A 165 -8.78 12.16 2.96
N GLY A 166 -10.04 12.40 3.32
CA GLY A 166 -11.23 12.06 2.55
C GLY A 166 -12.24 11.21 3.36
N PRO A 167 -13.47 11.05 2.84
CA PRO A 167 -14.49 10.19 3.44
C PRO A 167 -13.97 8.76 3.66
N GLY A 168 -14.25 8.21 4.84
CA GLY A 168 -13.80 6.87 5.25
C GLY A 168 -12.34 6.80 5.73
N SER A 169 -11.59 7.91 5.70
CA SER A 169 -10.26 7.96 6.32
C SER A 169 -10.32 7.81 7.83
N TYR A 170 -9.22 7.37 8.46
CA TYR A 170 -9.14 7.34 9.93
C TYR A 170 -9.48 8.73 10.52
N MET A 171 -9.01 9.81 9.88
CA MET A 171 -9.22 11.20 10.31
C MET A 171 -10.69 11.58 10.23
N ASN A 172 -11.40 11.16 9.18
CA ASN A 172 -12.85 11.34 9.08
C ASN A 172 -13.58 10.56 10.18
N ILE A 173 -13.20 9.31 10.44
CA ILE A 173 -13.80 8.50 11.52
C ILE A 173 -13.59 9.16 12.88
N VAL A 174 -12.39 9.67 13.18
CA VAL A 174 -12.12 10.41 14.43
C VAL A 174 -13.03 11.63 14.56
N GLY A 175 -13.21 12.39 13.48
CA GLY A 175 -14.12 13.54 13.45
C GLY A 175 -15.57 13.15 13.72
N GLU A 176 -16.06 12.09 13.07
CA GLU A 176 -17.43 11.59 13.27
C GLU A 176 -17.64 10.99 14.67
N VAL A 177 -16.65 10.28 15.22
CA VAL A 177 -16.68 9.78 16.60
C VAL A 177 -16.73 10.95 17.58
N MET A 178 -15.91 11.99 17.39
CA MET A 178 -15.93 13.18 18.24
C MET A 178 -17.29 13.91 18.18
N LYS A 179 -17.87 14.07 16.99
CA LYS A 179 -19.22 14.65 16.82
C LYS A 179 -20.27 13.86 17.59
N ARG A 180 -20.25 12.53 17.47
CA ARG A 180 -21.18 11.63 18.15
C ARG A 180 -21.04 11.70 19.68
N ASP A 181 -19.82 11.53 20.17
CA ASP A 181 -19.55 11.35 21.60
C ASP A 181 -19.68 12.66 22.37
N GLU A 182 -19.19 13.76 21.80
CA GLU A 182 -19.25 15.09 22.42
C GLU A 182 -20.51 15.87 22.07
N LYS A 183 -21.37 15.30 21.20
CA LYS A 183 -22.63 15.91 20.73
C LYS A 183 -22.45 17.28 20.07
N ILE A 184 -21.31 17.47 19.41
CA ILE A 184 -20.94 18.68 18.66
C ILE A 184 -21.25 18.51 17.17
N ASP A 185 -21.37 19.63 16.44
CA ASP A 185 -21.56 19.63 14.99
C ASP A 185 -20.40 20.33 14.29
N MET A 186 -19.90 19.70 13.23
CA MET A 186 -18.84 20.21 12.35
C MET A 186 -19.01 19.57 10.97
N ALA A 187 -18.81 20.35 9.91
CA ALA A 187 -18.86 19.83 8.55
C ALA A 187 -17.51 19.19 8.16
N HIS A 188 -17.54 17.98 7.64
CA HIS A 188 -16.35 17.35 7.06
C HIS A 188 -16.09 17.95 5.67
N ILE A 189 -14.86 18.41 5.42
CA ILE A 189 -14.39 18.90 4.13
C ILE A 189 -13.20 18.09 3.60
#